data_AF-A0A9E2XJ97-F1
#
_entry.id   AF-A0A9E2XJ97-F1
#
_cell.length_a   1.000
_cell.length_b   1.000
_cell.length_c   1.000
_cell.angle_alpha   90.00
_cell.angle_beta   90.00
_cell.angle_gamma   90.00
#
_symmetry.space_group_name_H-M   'P 1'
#
loop_
_entity.id
_entity.type
_entity.pdbx_description
1 polymer ?
#
loop_
_entity_poly.entity_id
_entity_poly.type
_entity_poly.pdbx_seq_one_letter_code
_entity_poly.pdbx_strand_id
1 'polypeptide(L)'
;MLMTFQATKQQVFNRGVPPNSFLSELVAWGRTAPDDIFAPNPNTDIYSSVVEVLGPWQDIRHRKAAMLEVMRVLAGFESSWNWDAGVDTTNPTSTTPDTIEAGAWQVSANSMAFGQELKDLVSREVGSLDGNDFQRAMKQDHQLAMEYIARLLRRTVNHNGPVKRHEIDPWLRRDAVTEFQALLDAP
;
A
#
# COMPACT_ATOMS: atom_id res chain seq x y z
N MET A 1 -5.42 22.56 -8.70
CA MET A 1 -5.19 23.10 -7.35
C MET A 1 -4.14 22.20 -6.70
N LEU A 2 -3.07 22.75 -6.12
CA LEU A 2 -2.06 21.92 -5.44
C LEU A 2 -2.69 21.34 -4.15
N MET A 3 -2.59 20.02 -3.95
CA MET A 3 -3.03 19.39 -2.70
C MET A 3 -2.15 19.89 -1.55
N THR A 4 -2.78 20.30 -0.45
CA THR A 4 -2.08 20.71 0.77
C THR A 4 -2.14 19.57 1.77
N PHE A 5 -0.98 19.16 2.27
CA PHE A 5 -0.83 18.04 3.21
C PHE A 5 -0.30 18.57 4.55
N GLN A 6 -0.96 18.21 5.65
CA GLN A 6 -0.57 18.58 7.02
C GLN A 6 -0.47 17.33 7.89
N ALA A 7 -1.58 16.62 8.12
CA ALA A 7 -1.61 15.45 9.00
C ALA A 7 -0.88 14.25 8.40
N THR A 8 -0.93 14.10 7.08
CA THR A 8 -0.19 13.06 6.34
C THR A 8 1.31 13.34 6.24
N LYS A 9 1.77 14.56 6.56
CA LYS A 9 3.20 14.93 6.65
C LYS A 9 3.83 14.61 8.00
N GLN A 10 3.16 13.83 8.85
CA GLN A 10 3.71 13.37 10.12
C GLN A 10 4.81 12.33 9.90
N GLN A 11 5.73 12.26 10.85
CA GLN A 11 6.88 11.36 10.78
C GLN A 11 6.44 9.88 10.84
N VAL A 12 7.16 9.04 10.11
CA VAL A 12 7.11 7.58 10.20
C VAL A 12 8.47 7.08 10.67
N PHE A 13 8.47 6.23 11.70
CA PHE A 13 9.61 5.58 12.37
C PHE A 13 10.99 5.79 11.72
N ASN A 14 11.83 6.72 12.20
CA ASN A 14 13.21 6.92 11.70
C ASN A 14 13.38 7.08 10.17
N ARG A 15 12.29 7.26 9.41
CA ARG A 15 12.26 7.39 7.94
C ARG A 15 11.98 8.82 7.50
N GLY A 16 11.45 9.65 8.40
CA GLY A 16 11.11 11.04 8.11
C GLY A 16 9.64 11.20 7.72
N VAL A 17 9.36 12.09 6.77
CA VAL A 17 8.00 12.44 6.34
C VAL A 17 7.79 12.08 4.87
N PRO A 18 6.59 11.66 4.45
CA PRO A 18 6.34 11.29 3.06
C PRO A 18 6.52 12.49 2.11
N PRO A 19 7.11 12.30 0.92
CA PRO A 19 7.16 13.34 -0.11
C PRO A 19 5.75 13.77 -0.58
N ASN A 20 5.57 15.04 -0.94
CA ASN A 20 4.28 15.52 -1.44
C ASN A 20 3.89 14.86 -2.77
N SER A 21 4.87 14.48 -3.59
CA SER A 21 4.63 13.73 -4.84
C SER A 21 3.98 12.39 -4.56
N PHE A 22 4.56 11.59 -3.65
CA PHE A 22 4.00 10.31 -3.23
C PHE A 22 2.57 10.46 -2.69
N LEU A 23 2.33 11.43 -1.81
CA LEU A 23 0.99 11.67 -1.26
C LEU A 23 0.00 12.10 -2.35
N SER A 24 0.42 12.92 -3.31
CA SER A 24 -0.45 13.37 -4.41
C SER A 24 -0.87 12.21 -5.30
N GLU A 25 0.08 11.32 -5.64
CA GLU A 25 -0.21 10.11 -6.42
C GLU A 25 -1.12 9.15 -5.65
N LEU A 26 -0.90 8.98 -4.35
CA LEU A 26 -1.72 8.14 -3.48
C LEU A 26 -3.16 8.63 -3.39
N VAL A 27 -3.38 9.93 -3.24
CA VAL A 27 -4.74 10.51 -3.27
C VAL A 27 -5.35 10.40 -4.66
N ALA A 28 -4.59 10.68 -5.73
CA ALA A 28 -5.09 10.59 -7.09
C ALA A 28 -5.58 9.18 -7.42
N TRP A 29 -4.80 8.15 -7.06
CA TRP A 29 -5.22 6.76 -7.18
C TRP A 29 -6.44 6.46 -6.30
N GLY A 30 -6.43 6.87 -5.03
CA GLY A 30 -7.55 6.62 -4.12
C GLY A 30 -8.89 7.17 -4.64
N ARG A 31 -8.88 8.32 -5.32
CA ARG A 31 -10.09 8.91 -5.95
C ARG A 31 -10.70 8.02 -7.03
N THR A 32 -9.87 7.33 -7.82
CA THR A 32 -10.33 6.49 -8.94
C THR A 32 -10.38 5.01 -8.60
N ALA A 33 -9.78 4.59 -7.48
CA ALA A 33 -9.70 3.21 -7.06
C ALA A 33 -11.12 2.61 -6.85
N PRO A 34 -11.41 1.44 -7.44
CA PRO A 34 -12.68 0.74 -7.30
C PRO A 34 -13.08 0.50 -5.83
N ASP A 35 -14.35 0.76 -5.52
CA ASP A 35 -14.85 0.64 -4.14
C ASP A 35 -14.81 -0.81 -3.61
N ASP A 36 -14.84 -1.82 -4.48
CA ASP A 36 -14.75 -3.25 -4.09
C ASP A 36 -13.44 -3.59 -3.36
N ILE A 37 -12.35 -2.87 -3.65
CA ILE A 37 -11.06 -3.00 -2.95
C ILE A 37 -11.22 -2.68 -1.46
N PHE A 38 -12.09 -1.73 -1.12
CA PHE A 38 -12.25 -1.23 0.24
C PHE A 38 -13.44 -1.88 0.94
N ALA A 39 -14.33 -2.55 0.22
CA ALA A 39 -15.53 -3.16 0.77
C ALA A 39 -15.20 -4.26 1.82
N PRO A 40 -16.04 -4.41 2.88
CA PRO A 40 -15.92 -5.51 3.84
C PRO A 40 -15.83 -6.88 3.16
N ASN A 41 -15.08 -7.78 3.76
CA ASN A 41 -14.90 -9.16 3.30
C ASN A 41 -14.70 -10.09 4.51
N PRO A 42 -14.74 -11.42 4.32
CA PRO A 42 -14.63 -12.36 5.44
C PRO A 42 -13.19 -12.69 5.87
N ASN A 43 -12.16 -12.10 5.25
CA ASN A 43 -10.76 -12.40 5.58
C ASN A 43 -10.33 -11.65 6.86
N THR A 44 -9.31 -12.18 7.53
CA THR A 44 -8.48 -11.40 8.45
C THR A 44 -7.54 -10.52 7.63
N ASP A 45 -8.03 -9.35 7.23
CA ASP A 45 -7.34 -8.39 6.38
C ASP A 45 -6.82 -7.18 7.17
N ILE A 46 -6.28 -6.20 6.45
CA ILE A 46 -5.79 -4.96 7.05
C ILE A 46 -6.83 -4.25 7.93
N TYR A 47 -8.11 -4.27 7.56
CA TYR A 47 -9.16 -3.61 8.33
C TYR A 47 -9.50 -4.37 9.61
N SER A 48 -9.30 -5.68 9.66
CA SER A 48 -9.36 -6.39 10.94
C SER A 48 -8.12 -6.12 11.81
N SER A 49 -6.94 -5.95 11.17
CA SER A 49 -5.66 -5.76 11.84
C SER A 49 -5.52 -4.39 12.52
N VAL A 50 -6.02 -3.31 11.90
CA VAL A 50 -5.82 -1.94 12.40
C VAL A 50 -7.09 -1.29 12.97
N VAL A 51 -8.16 -2.07 13.20
CA VAL A 51 -9.46 -1.55 13.68
C VAL A 51 -9.36 -0.87 15.05
N GLU A 52 -8.50 -1.37 15.93
CA GLU A 52 -8.33 -0.78 17.26
C GLU A 52 -7.64 0.59 17.19
N VAL A 53 -6.84 0.82 16.15
CA VAL A 53 -6.09 2.06 15.95
C VAL A 53 -6.89 3.09 15.18
N LEU A 54 -7.41 2.72 14.00
CA LEU A 54 -8.04 3.64 13.05
C LEU A 54 -9.57 3.54 13.00
N GLY A 55 -10.15 2.46 13.52
CA GLY A 55 -11.59 2.24 13.54
C GLY A 55 -12.31 2.97 14.68
N PRO A 56 -13.63 2.72 14.84
CA PRO A 56 -14.46 1.79 14.07
C PRO A 56 -14.73 2.25 12.62
N TRP A 57 -14.98 1.30 11.72
CA TRP A 57 -15.28 1.59 10.30
C TRP A 57 -16.68 2.18 10.15
N GLN A 58 -16.81 3.21 9.31
CA GLN A 58 -18.04 4.00 9.16
C GLN A 58 -18.69 3.68 7.82
N ASP A 59 -18.02 4.06 6.73
CA ASP A 59 -18.46 3.84 5.36
C ASP A 59 -17.27 3.47 4.46
N ILE A 60 -17.53 3.35 3.15
CA ILE A 60 -16.50 3.00 2.18
C ILE A 60 -15.41 4.09 2.06
N ARG A 61 -15.78 5.36 2.27
CA ARG A 61 -14.87 6.50 2.23
C ARG A 61 -13.88 6.44 3.39
N HIS A 62 -14.36 6.17 4.60
CA HIS A 62 -13.51 6.00 5.77
C HIS A 62 -12.55 4.83 5.59
N ARG A 63 -13.02 3.71 5.04
CA ARG A 63 -12.16 2.54 4.75
C ARG A 63 -11.11 2.86 3.69
N LYS A 64 -11.49 3.55 2.61
CA LYS A 64 -10.57 4.02 1.57
C LYS A 64 -9.47 4.92 2.16
N ALA A 65 -9.84 5.93 2.95
CA ALA A 65 -8.89 6.80 3.62
C ALA A 65 -7.98 6.07 4.63
N ALA A 66 -8.53 5.09 5.37
CA ALA A 66 -7.74 4.25 6.26
C ALA A 66 -6.72 3.38 5.50
N MET A 67 -7.08 2.83 4.34
CA MET A 67 -6.15 2.12 3.48
C MET A 67 -5.03 3.05 2.98
N LEU A 68 -5.35 4.28 2.57
CA LEU A 68 -4.32 5.25 2.16
C LEU A 68 -3.36 5.57 3.32
N GLU A 69 -3.86 5.70 4.54
CA GLU A 69 -3.02 5.90 5.72
C GLU A 69 -2.09 4.71 5.99
N VAL A 70 -2.61 3.48 5.88
CA VAL A 70 -1.79 2.27 5.98
C VAL A 70 -0.72 2.26 4.89
N MET A 71 -1.09 2.52 3.63
CA MET A 71 -0.17 2.53 2.51
C MET A 71 0.92 3.60 2.67
N ARG A 72 0.56 4.80 3.18
CA ARG A 72 1.50 5.87 3.51
C ARG A 72 2.51 5.42 4.55
N VAL A 73 2.08 4.83 5.66
CA VAL A 73 2.98 4.39 6.72
C VAL A 73 3.83 3.21 6.26
N LEU A 74 3.21 2.20 5.62
CA LEU A 74 3.89 1.01 5.16
C LEU A 74 4.99 1.35 4.13
N ALA A 75 4.72 2.21 3.15
CA ALA A 75 5.75 2.64 2.20
C ALA A 75 6.94 3.34 2.89
N GLY A 76 6.68 4.06 3.99
CA GLY A 76 7.72 4.64 4.83
C GLY A 76 8.62 3.55 5.45
N PHE A 77 8.01 2.54 6.07
CA PHE A 77 8.74 1.41 6.65
C PHE A 77 9.58 0.64 5.63
N GLU A 78 8.97 0.30 4.51
CA GLU A 78 9.53 -0.61 3.51
C GLU A 78 10.63 0.06 2.67
N SER A 79 10.42 1.30 2.22
CA SER A 79 11.31 1.91 1.22
C SER A 79 11.64 3.38 1.47
N SER A 80 11.10 4.00 2.51
CA SER A 80 11.08 5.47 2.64
C SER A 80 10.38 6.13 1.44
N TRP A 81 9.25 5.57 1.00
CA TRP A 81 8.44 6.06 -0.14
C TRP A 81 9.18 6.06 -1.48
N ASN A 82 10.19 5.21 -1.64
CA ASN A 82 11.00 5.14 -2.84
C ASN A 82 10.41 4.14 -3.84
N TRP A 83 9.86 4.65 -4.94
CA TRP A 83 9.33 3.85 -6.04
C TRP A 83 10.38 2.98 -6.72
N ASP A 84 11.65 3.41 -6.77
CA ASP A 84 12.71 2.68 -7.45
C ASP A 84 13.37 1.59 -6.58
N ALA A 85 12.96 1.49 -5.31
CA ALA A 85 13.50 0.54 -4.36
C ALA A 85 13.43 -0.89 -4.92
N GLY A 86 14.50 -1.65 -4.74
CA GLY A 86 14.61 -3.05 -5.15
C GLY A 86 15.55 -3.80 -4.23
N VAL A 87 15.91 -5.02 -4.65
CA VAL A 87 16.74 -6.01 -3.93
C VAL A 87 17.60 -5.40 -2.84
N ASP A 88 17.30 -5.75 -1.60
CA ASP A 88 18.30 -5.73 -0.55
C ASP A 88 19.36 -6.78 -0.86
N THR A 89 20.48 -6.34 -1.44
CA THR A 89 21.60 -7.22 -1.82
C THR A 89 22.25 -7.94 -0.63
N THR A 90 21.86 -7.60 0.61
CA THR A 90 22.34 -8.24 1.83
C THR A 90 21.45 -9.39 2.32
N ASN A 91 20.25 -9.58 1.75
CA ASN A 91 19.33 -10.65 2.14
C ASN A 91 19.56 -11.94 1.31
N PRO A 92 20.03 -13.04 1.91
CA PRO A 92 20.34 -14.28 1.17
C PRO A 92 19.10 -15.06 0.69
N THR A 93 17.88 -14.68 1.09
CA THR A 93 16.64 -15.38 0.66
C THR A 93 15.93 -14.71 -0.51
N SER A 94 16.21 -13.44 -0.81
CA SER A 94 15.64 -12.69 -1.95
C SER A 94 16.51 -12.89 -3.20
N THR A 95 16.65 -14.14 -3.63
CA THR A 95 17.64 -14.53 -4.66
C THR A 95 17.03 -14.87 -6.02
N THR A 96 15.71 -14.97 -6.09
CA THR A 96 15.01 -15.26 -7.35
C THR A 96 14.11 -14.10 -7.76
N PRO A 97 13.84 -13.92 -9.06
CA PRO A 97 12.93 -12.89 -9.53
C PRO A 97 11.57 -12.88 -8.82
N ASP A 98 11.08 -14.04 -8.39
CA ASP A 98 9.78 -14.15 -7.73
C ASP A 98 9.80 -13.79 -6.23
N THR A 99 10.97 -13.81 -5.61
CA THR A 99 11.16 -13.55 -4.17
C THR A 99 11.73 -12.17 -3.89
N ILE A 100 12.32 -11.53 -4.89
CA ILE A 100 12.83 -10.17 -4.78
C ILE A 100 11.68 -9.17 -4.64
N GLU A 101 11.75 -8.40 -3.56
CA GLU A 101 10.88 -7.27 -3.30
C GLU A 101 11.20 -6.05 -4.18
N ALA A 102 10.16 -5.34 -4.62
CA ALA A 102 10.30 -4.14 -5.44
C ALA A 102 9.26 -3.06 -5.13
N GLY A 103 9.61 -1.82 -5.45
CA GLY A 103 8.72 -0.67 -5.35
C GLY A 103 8.59 -0.10 -3.95
N ALA A 104 7.70 0.89 -3.81
CA ALA A 104 7.54 1.64 -2.57
C ALA A 104 7.09 0.76 -1.38
N TRP A 105 6.37 -0.34 -1.65
CA TRP A 105 5.90 -1.29 -0.63
C TRP A 105 6.70 -2.59 -0.56
N GLN A 106 7.79 -2.70 -1.31
CA GLN A 106 8.66 -3.88 -1.29
C GLN A 106 7.86 -5.19 -1.43
N VAL A 107 7.01 -5.28 -2.46
CA VAL A 107 6.23 -6.50 -2.74
C VAL A 107 6.99 -7.40 -3.72
N SER A 108 6.84 -8.72 -3.56
CA SER A 108 7.46 -9.72 -4.45
C SER A 108 6.41 -10.55 -5.20
N ALA A 109 6.80 -11.09 -6.36
CA ALA A 109 5.85 -11.72 -7.30
C ALA A 109 5.17 -12.98 -6.72
N ASN A 110 5.84 -13.69 -5.81
CA ASN A 110 5.26 -14.85 -5.13
C ASN A 110 3.98 -14.52 -4.32
N SER A 111 3.76 -13.25 -3.98
CA SER A 111 2.53 -12.80 -3.32
C SER A 111 1.28 -12.95 -4.18
N MET A 112 1.42 -13.11 -5.50
CA MET A 112 0.31 -13.48 -6.38
C MET A 112 -0.34 -14.81 -6.00
N ALA A 113 0.34 -15.66 -5.22
CA ALA A 113 -0.25 -16.90 -4.71
C ALA A 113 -1.38 -16.68 -3.69
N PHE A 114 -1.53 -15.47 -3.11
CA PHE A 114 -2.57 -15.18 -2.12
C PHE A 114 -3.97 -14.93 -2.71
N GLY A 115 -4.08 -14.78 -4.03
CA GLY A 115 -5.38 -14.56 -4.67
C GLY A 115 -5.31 -14.62 -6.20
N GLN A 116 -6.30 -15.26 -6.81
CA GLN A 116 -6.39 -15.33 -8.28
C GLN A 116 -6.53 -13.92 -8.89
N GLU A 117 -7.23 -13.02 -8.22
CA GLU A 117 -7.39 -11.64 -8.70
C GLU A 117 -6.07 -10.85 -8.73
N LEU A 118 -5.07 -11.22 -7.92
CA LEU A 118 -3.74 -10.61 -7.99
C LEU A 118 -3.01 -11.06 -9.27
N LYS A 119 -3.12 -12.36 -9.62
CA LYS A 119 -2.62 -12.88 -10.89
C LYS A 119 -3.34 -12.25 -12.07
N ASP A 120 -4.67 -12.14 -11.99
CA ASP A 120 -5.47 -11.57 -13.07
C ASP A 120 -5.14 -10.08 -13.27
N LEU A 121 -4.96 -9.33 -12.18
CA LEU A 121 -4.51 -7.94 -12.22
C LEU A 121 -3.15 -7.82 -12.91
N VAL A 122 -2.15 -8.57 -12.45
CA VAL A 122 -0.80 -8.53 -13.03
C VAL A 122 -0.82 -8.99 -14.49
N SER A 123 -1.52 -10.07 -14.81
CA SER A 123 -1.65 -10.54 -16.18
C SER A 123 -2.31 -9.51 -17.10
N ARG A 124 -3.27 -8.73 -16.59
CA ARG A 124 -3.98 -7.70 -17.37
C ARG A 124 -3.12 -6.47 -17.61
N GLU A 125 -2.48 -5.93 -16.56
CA GLU A 125 -1.74 -4.67 -16.64
C GLU A 125 -0.29 -4.87 -17.16
N VAL A 126 0.35 -6.00 -16.82
CA VAL A 126 1.75 -6.29 -17.19
C VAL A 126 1.85 -7.18 -18.43
N GLY A 127 0.85 -8.03 -18.68
CA GLY A 127 0.87 -9.02 -19.76
C GLY A 127 1.74 -10.25 -19.48
N SER A 128 2.29 -10.38 -18.28
CA SER A 128 3.21 -11.44 -17.87
C SER A 128 3.10 -11.68 -16.36
N LEU A 129 3.31 -12.93 -15.92
CA LEU A 129 3.43 -13.28 -14.50
C LEU A 129 4.89 -13.52 -14.09
N ASP A 130 5.85 -13.24 -14.97
CA ASP A 130 7.28 -13.36 -14.66
C ASP A 130 7.70 -12.37 -13.56
N GLY A 131 8.53 -12.83 -12.62
CA GLY A 131 9.00 -12.02 -11.51
C GLY A 131 9.77 -10.77 -11.92
N ASN A 132 10.56 -10.79 -13.01
CA ASN A 132 11.28 -9.59 -13.47
C ASN A 132 10.33 -8.56 -14.06
N ASP A 133 9.33 -9.01 -14.83
CA ASP A 133 8.30 -8.14 -15.37
C ASP A 133 7.47 -7.52 -14.26
N PHE A 134 7.10 -8.31 -13.25
CA PHE A 134 6.43 -7.84 -12.05
C PHE A 134 7.24 -6.77 -11.31
N GLN A 135 8.51 -7.04 -11.01
CA GLN A 135 9.38 -6.07 -10.33
C GLN A 135 9.51 -4.77 -11.11
N ARG A 136 9.71 -4.85 -12.42
CA ARG A 136 9.76 -3.67 -13.30
C ARG A 136 8.46 -2.88 -13.22
N ALA A 137 7.32 -3.56 -13.28
CA ALA A 137 6.01 -2.93 -13.21
C ALA A 137 5.76 -2.25 -11.86
N MET A 138 6.11 -2.87 -10.73
CA MET A 138 5.94 -2.28 -9.39
C MET A 138 6.75 -1.00 -9.17
N LYS A 139 7.80 -0.76 -9.97
CA LYS A 139 8.61 0.47 -9.93
C LYS A 139 8.15 1.54 -10.93
N GLN A 140 7.59 1.12 -12.06
CA GLN A 140 7.30 2.02 -13.19
C GLN A 140 5.82 2.41 -13.28
N ASP A 141 4.93 1.51 -12.89
CA ASP A 141 3.48 1.74 -12.88
C ASP A 141 3.00 1.86 -11.43
N HIS A 142 2.97 3.11 -10.95
CA HIS A 142 2.58 3.40 -9.57
C HIS A 142 1.09 3.12 -9.32
N GLN A 143 0.22 3.25 -10.33
CA GLN A 143 -1.20 2.93 -10.18
C GLN A 143 -1.39 1.44 -9.95
N LEU A 144 -0.72 0.61 -10.75
CA LEU A 144 -0.69 -0.82 -10.55
C LEU A 144 -0.08 -1.18 -9.18
N ALA A 145 1.05 -0.59 -8.80
CA ALA A 145 1.69 -0.87 -7.51
C ALA A 145 0.76 -0.57 -6.33
N MET A 146 0.05 0.57 -6.37
CA MET A 146 -0.94 0.97 -5.37
C MET A 146 -2.13 0.01 -5.31
N GLU A 147 -2.69 -0.36 -6.45
CA GLU A 147 -3.81 -1.31 -6.49
C GLU A 147 -3.39 -2.69 -6.01
N TYR A 148 -2.22 -3.15 -6.42
CA TYR A 148 -1.69 -4.45 -6.05
C TYR A 148 -1.52 -4.57 -4.53
N ILE A 149 -0.84 -3.62 -3.88
CA ILE A 149 -0.65 -3.67 -2.43
C ILE A 149 -1.99 -3.56 -1.68
N ALA A 150 -2.91 -2.71 -2.14
CA ALA A 150 -4.21 -2.57 -1.49
C ALA A 150 -5.03 -3.88 -1.55
N ARG A 151 -5.02 -4.56 -2.70
CA ARG A 151 -5.65 -5.88 -2.86
C ARG A 151 -4.94 -6.95 -2.06
N LEU A 152 -3.61 -6.94 -2.01
CA LEU A 152 -2.84 -7.88 -1.18
C LEU A 152 -3.16 -7.72 0.30
N LEU A 153 -3.16 -6.50 0.83
CA LEU A 153 -3.53 -6.18 2.21
C LEU A 153 -4.99 -6.56 2.54
N ARG A 154 -5.86 -6.58 1.54
CA ARG A 154 -7.25 -7.07 1.64
C ARG A 154 -7.34 -8.60 1.71
N ARG A 155 -6.33 -9.32 1.21
CA ARG A 155 -6.25 -10.79 1.28
C ARG A 155 -5.54 -11.26 2.52
N THR A 156 -4.43 -10.63 2.87
CA THR A 156 -3.63 -11.03 4.01
C THR A 156 -2.73 -9.90 4.48
N VAL A 157 -2.53 -9.85 5.80
CA VAL A 157 -1.48 -9.03 6.41
C VAL A 157 -0.17 -9.81 6.59
N ASN A 158 -0.19 -11.14 6.41
CA ASN A 158 0.95 -12.00 6.73
C ASN A 158 2.13 -11.86 5.78
N HIS A 159 1.92 -11.29 4.59
CA HIS A 159 2.98 -11.05 3.62
C HIS A 159 3.74 -9.75 3.88
N ASN A 160 3.16 -8.79 4.61
CA ASN A 160 3.82 -7.54 4.96
C ASN A 160 4.29 -7.60 6.42
N GLY A 161 5.59 -7.80 6.61
CA GLY A 161 6.20 -7.95 7.94
C GLY A 161 5.80 -6.86 8.95
N PRO A 162 5.91 -5.56 8.60
CA PRO A 162 5.54 -4.46 9.49
C PRO A 162 4.06 -4.45 9.89
N VAL A 163 3.17 -4.89 8.99
CA VAL A 163 1.73 -5.00 9.29
C VAL A 163 1.49 -6.20 10.20
N LYS A 164 1.99 -7.38 9.82
CA LYS A 164 1.85 -8.63 10.58
C LYS A 164 2.30 -8.49 12.04
N ARG A 165 3.38 -7.73 12.27
CA ARG A 165 3.97 -7.52 13.60
C ARG A 165 3.44 -6.27 14.30
N HIS A 166 2.46 -5.58 13.72
CA HIS A 166 1.89 -4.34 14.26
C HIS A 166 2.93 -3.23 14.48
N GLU A 167 4.02 -3.22 13.70
CA GLU A 167 5.08 -2.21 13.78
C GLU A 167 4.61 -0.86 13.24
N ILE A 168 3.64 -0.87 12.33
CA ILE A 168 3.04 0.33 11.76
C ILE A 168 2.06 1.03 12.71
N ASP A 169 1.45 0.30 13.65
CA ASP A 169 0.32 0.76 14.48
C ASP A 169 0.61 2.07 15.23
N PRO A 170 1.78 2.27 15.86
CA PRO A 170 2.10 3.54 16.55
C PRO A 170 2.21 4.76 15.61
N TRP A 171 2.31 4.54 14.31
CA TRP A 171 2.54 5.57 13.29
C TRP A 171 1.30 5.87 12.45
N LEU A 172 0.27 5.04 12.57
CA LEU A 172 -1.05 5.28 11.99
C LEU A 172 -1.77 6.37 12.78
N ARG A 173 -2.41 7.31 12.09
CA ARG A 173 -3.11 8.40 12.76
C ARG A 173 -4.52 8.65 12.21
N ARG A 174 -5.47 8.85 13.12
CA ARG A 174 -6.86 9.19 12.78
C ARG A 174 -7.01 10.58 12.13
N ASP A 175 -6.14 11.53 12.46
CA ASP A 175 -6.13 12.85 11.81
C ASP A 175 -5.62 12.77 10.36
N ALA A 176 -4.66 11.89 10.07
CA ALA A 176 -4.24 11.60 8.70
C ALA A 176 -5.35 10.90 7.90
N VAL A 177 -6.08 9.95 8.49
CA VAL A 177 -7.30 9.38 7.87
C VAL A 177 -8.33 10.47 7.57
N THR A 178 -8.55 11.40 8.51
CA THR A 178 -9.49 12.52 8.33
C THR A 178 -9.06 13.42 7.17
N GLU A 179 -7.77 13.73 7.07
CA GLU A 179 -7.21 14.49 5.96
C GLU A 179 -7.39 13.76 4.62
N PHE A 180 -7.11 12.46 4.56
CA PHE A 180 -7.35 11.67 3.36
C PHE A 180 -8.82 11.64 2.94
N GLN A 181 -9.77 11.49 3.88
CA GLN A 181 -11.19 11.56 3.55
C GLN A 181 -11.56 12.89 2.87
N ALA A 182 -11.10 14.01 3.42
CA ALA A 182 -11.35 15.33 2.84
C ALA A 182 -10.71 15.48 1.44
N LEU A 183 -9.51 14.94 1.25
CA LEU A 183 -8.80 14.99 -0.03
C LEU A 183 -9.43 14.10 -1.11
N LEU A 184 -10.08 13.00 -0.72
CA LEU A 184 -10.81 12.13 -1.64
C LEU A 184 -12.08 12.79 -2.20
N ASP A 185 -12.69 13.71 -1.46
CA ASP A 185 -13.90 14.45 -1.89
C ASP A 185 -13.59 15.76 -2.63
N ALA A 186 -12.37 16.27 -2.51
CA ALA A 186 -12.00 17.51 -3.16
C ALA A 186 -12.07 17.36 -4.70
N PRO A 187 -12.60 18.36 -5.42
CA PRO A 187 -12.74 18.32 -6.88
C PRO A 187 -11.40 18.20 -7.62
#